data_AF-A0A507BW29-F1
#
_entry.id   AF-A0A507BW29-F1
#
_cell.length_a   1.000
_cell.length_b   1.000
_cell.length_c   1.000
_cell.angle_alpha   90.00
_cell.angle_beta   90.00
_cell.angle_gamma   90.00
#
_symmetry.space_group_name_H-M   'P 1'
#
loop_
_entity.id
_entity.type
_entity.pdbx_description
1 polymer ?
#
loop_
_entity_poly.entity_id
_entity_poly.type
_entity_poly.pdbx_seq_one_letter_code
_entity_poly.pdbx_strand_id
1 'polypeptide(L)'
;MAAQGQPISKDVLAAGKYLRSSDSKLKNKEGILNGRRIYFFKGKSAVNALLRPNYSKTRNPSLNDDKSSAESLLTQLMASGLILRAERPPHQRILTIHTQQVFQQDAYYVWMWDPPSIRNTLLGIGIVLVIFAGVLFPIWPPTMRMGVYYLSLLSIGLVGLFFALAIVRLMLWALLAITTGRGGWLFPNLFADVGVIESFVPAWAWDEKKAKKDKHSKKKRDEKASGSDGDTSGKAGAATADDDD
;
A
#
# COMPACT_ATOMS: atom_id res chain seq x y z
N MET A 1 -29.46 -24.19 -0.46
CA MET A 1 -28.85 -25.19 -1.36
C MET A 1 -27.34 -25.01 -1.31
N ALA A 2 -26.67 -25.80 -0.47
CA ALA A 2 -25.21 -25.84 -0.42
C ALA A 2 -24.72 -26.54 -1.68
N ALA A 3 -23.91 -25.86 -2.49
CA ALA A 3 -23.26 -26.45 -3.65
C ALA A 3 -22.33 -27.56 -3.15
N GLN A 4 -22.71 -28.80 -3.43
CA GLN A 4 -21.87 -29.97 -3.21
C GLN A 4 -20.56 -29.76 -3.96
N GLY A 5 -19.45 -29.87 -3.23
CA GLY A 5 -18.11 -29.64 -3.75
C GLY A 5 -17.75 -30.68 -4.79
N GLN A 6 -17.98 -30.35 -6.06
CA GLN A 6 -17.28 -30.99 -7.17
C GLN A 6 -15.77 -30.87 -6.91
N PRO A 7 -14.98 -31.95 -7.04
CA PRO A 7 -13.55 -31.86 -6.88
C PRO A 7 -13.01 -30.83 -7.87
N ILE A 8 -12.41 -29.75 -7.33
CA ILE A 8 -11.88 -28.67 -8.15
C ILE A 8 -10.75 -29.27 -9.00
N SER A 9 -10.93 -29.26 -10.33
CA SER A 9 -9.91 -29.77 -11.23
C SER A 9 -8.62 -28.96 -11.06
N LYS A 10 -7.47 -29.65 -11.14
CA LYS A 10 -6.15 -29.02 -10.96
C LYS A 10 -5.95 -27.85 -11.92
N ASP A 11 -6.49 -27.97 -13.13
CA ASP A 11 -6.40 -26.96 -14.19
C ASP A 11 -7.20 -25.69 -13.84
N VAL A 12 -8.40 -25.84 -13.29
CA VAL A 12 -9.23 -24.71 -12.84
C VAL A 12 -8.56 -23.98 -11.68
N LEU A 13 -7.98 -24.72 -10.75
CA LEU A 13 -7.25 -24.14 -9.62
C LEU A 13 -5.96 -23.44 -10.07
N ALA A 14 -5.25 -24.00 -11.05
CA ALA A 14 -4.08 -23.39 -11.67
C ALA A 14 -4.42 -22.08 -12.41
N ALA A 15 -5.55 -22.05 -13.12
CA ALA A 15 -6.09 -20.86 -13.77
C ALA A 15 -6.41 -19.77 -12.74
N GLY A 16 -7.12 -20.12 -11.67
CA GLY A 16 -7.44 -19.20 -10.57
C GLY A 16 -6.18 -18.62 -9.93
N LYS A 17 -5.19 -19.46 -9.59
CA LYS A 17 -3.89 -19.04 -9.05
C LYS A 17 -3.14 -18.09 -9.98
N TYR A 18 -3.17 -18.33 -11.29
CA TYR A 18 -2.51 -17.48 -12.28
C TYR A 18 -3.18 -16.11 -12.37
N LEU A 19 -4.51 -16.06 -12.51
CA LEU A 19 -5.25 -14.81 -12.60
C LEU A 19 -5.14 -13.95 -11.32
N ARG A 20 -4.90 -14.58 -10.17
CA ARG A 20 -4.64 -13.90 -8.89
C ARG A 20 -3.17 -13.48 -8.71
N SER A 21 -2.24 -14.07 -9.46
CA SER A 21 -0.82 -13.69 -9.40
C SER A 21 -0.54 -12.44 -10.26
N SER A 22 0.53 -11.74 -9.92
CA SER A 22 1.01 -10.58 -10.67
C SER A 22 1.38 -10.91 -12.13
N ASP A 23 1.65 -12.18 -12.43
CA ASP A 23 2.07 -12.66 -13.75
C ASP A 23 0.97 -12.52 -14.81
N SER A 24 -0.29 -12.57 -14.39
CA SER A 24 -1.45 -12.35 -15.27
C SER A 24 -1.54 -10.91 -15.76
N LYS A 25 -0.90 -9.96 -15.08
CA LYS A 25 -1.13 -8.49 -15.18
C LYS A 25 -2.62 -8.12 -15.25
N LEU A 26 -3.47 -8.93 -14.63
CA LEU A 26 -4.90 -8.65 -14.49
C LEU A 26 -5.07 -7.49 -13.51
N LYS A 27 -5.84 -6.47 -13.90
CA LYS A 27 -6.14 -5.33 -13.02
C LYS A 27 -7.18 -5.74 -11.96
N ASN A 28 -6.71 -6.39 -10.90
CA ASN A 28 -7.53 -6.68 -9.73
C ASN A 28 -7.77 -5.38 -8.95
N LYS A 29 -9.02 -4.90 -8.96
CA LYS A 29 -9.46 -3.72 -8.20
C LYS A 29 -10.08 -4.17 -6.89
N GLU A 30 -10.05 -3.31 -5.89
CA GLU A 30 -10.66 -3.57 -4.60
C GLU A 30 -12.07 -2.98 -4.54
N GLY A 31 -13.04 -3.79 -4.10
CA GLY A 31 -14.41 -3.38 -3.80
C GLY A 31 -14.85 -3.85 -2.41
N ILE A 32 -16.08 -3.54 -2.03
CA ILE A 32 -16.68 -3.98 -0.77
C ILE A 32 -17.88 -4.88 -1.10
N LEU A 33 -17.88 -6.11 -0.61
CA LEU A 33 -19.00 -7.04 -0.73
C LEU A 33 -19.38 -7.51 0.67
N ASN A 34 -20.64 -7.36 1.07
CA ASN A 34 -21.14 -7.73 2.40
C ASN A 34 -20.28 -7.17 3.55
N GLY A 35 -19.80 -5.93 3.42
CA GLY A 35 -18.94 -5.27 4.41
C GLY A 35 -17.46 -5.71 4.40
N ARG A 36 -17.07 -6.72 3.61
CA ARG A 36 -15.69 -7.16 3.46
C ARG A 36 -15.04 -6.52 2.23
N ARG A 37 -13.75 -6.15 2.33
CA ARG A 37 -12.95 -5.75 1.16
C ARG A 37 -12.58 -6.98 0.34
N ILE A 38 -12.93 -6.98 -0.94
CA ILE A 38 -12.68 -8.11 -1.84
C ILE A 38 -12.15 -7.61 -3.19
N TYR A 39 -11.29 -8.39 -3.82
CA TYR A 39 -10.77 -8.10 -5.14
C TYR A 39 -11.75 -8.53 -6.24
N PHE A 40 -11.89 -7.69 -7.27
CA PHE A 40 -12.73 -7.94 -8.43
C PHE A 40 -12.01 -7.57 -9.73
N PHE A 41 -12.46 -8.15 -10.83
CA PHE A 41 -11.91 -7.96 -12.17
C PHE A 41 -13.01 -8.00 -13.24
N LYS A 42 -12.69 -7.61 -14.49
CA LYS A 42 -13.62 -7.69 -15.63
C LYS A 42 -13.40 -8.99 -16.41
N GLY A 43 -14.47 -9.67 -16.81
CA GLY A 43 -14.40 -10.96 -17.53
C GLY A 43 -13.52 -10.94 -18.77
N LYS A 44 -13.70 -9.93 -19.64
CA LYS A 44 -12.89 -9.71 -20.85
C LYS A 44 -11.39 -9.65 -20.56
N SER A 45 -11.02 -9.04 -19.42
CA SER A 45 -9.63 -8.95 -19.02
C SER A 45 -9.07 -10.29 -18.53
N ALA A 46 -9.90 -11.14 -17.94
CA ALA A 46 -9.49 -12.49 -17.54
C ALA A 46 -9.31 -13.41 -18.75
N VAL A 47 -10.21 -13.36 -19.73
CA VAL A 47 -10.04 -14.08 -21.01
C VAL A 47 -8.72 -13.69 -21.67
N ASN A 48 -8.47 -12.38 -21.82
CA ASN A 48 -7.22 -11.88 -22.39
C ASN A 48 -5.98 -12.20 -21.55
N ALA A 49 -6.13 -12.47 -20.26
CA ALA A 49 -5.01 -12.86 -19.39
C ALA A 49 -4.66 -14.34 -19.58
N LEU A 50 -5.67 -15.22 -19.73
CA LEU A 50 -5.47 -16.64 -19.99
C LEU A 50 -4.84 -16.92 -21.37
N LEU A 51 -5.12 -16.08 -22.36
CA LEU A 51 -4.55 -16.17 -23.71
C LEU A 51 -3.09 -15.68 -23.81
N ARG A 52 -2.45 -15.32 -22.69
CA ARG A 52 -1.07 -14.85 -22.71
C ARG A 52 -0.10 -16.02 -22.77
N PRO A 53 1.05 -15.86 -23.46
CA PRO A 53 2.03 -16.93 -23.62
C PRO A 53 2.58 -17.46 -22.28
N ASN A 54 2.58 -16.61 -21.24
CA ASN A 54 3.00 -16.99 -19.90
C ASN A 54 2.12 -18.10 -19.31
N TYR A 55 0.83 -18.13 -19.63
CA TYR A 55 -0.10 -19.13 -19.11
C TYR A 55 -0.22 -20.35 -20.04
N SER A 56 -0.45 -20.11 -21.33
CA SER A 56 -0.64 -21.17 -22.33
C SER A 56 0.58 -22.10 -22.40
N LYS A 57 1.80 -21.57 -22.30
CA LYS A 57 3.02 -22.40 -22.43
C LYS A 57 3.44 -23.15 -21.15
N THR A 58 3.08 -22.65 -19.96
CA THR A 58 3.69 -23.15 -18.71
C THR A 58 2.73 -23.85 -17.75
N ARG A 59 1.45 -23.44 -17.73
CA ARG A 59 0.49 -23.93 -16.72
C ARG A 59 -0.62 -24.77 -17.29
N ASN A 60 -1.03 -24.52 -18.54
CA ASN A 60 -1.96 -25.41 -19.22
C ASN A 60 -1.72 -25.40 -20.75
N PRO A 61 -0.84 -26.30 -21.24
CA PRO A 61 -0.52 -26.44 -22.66
C PRO A 61 -1.71 -26.78 -23.57
N SER A 62 -2.86 -27.18 -23.01
CA SER A 62 -4.06 -27.52 -23.79
C SER A 62 -4.94 -26.32 -24.16
N LEU A 63 -4.67 -25.11 -23.64
CA LEU A 63 -5.27 -23.89 -24.20
C LEU A 63 -4.54 -23.55 -25.50
N ASN A 64 -5.06 -24.02 -26.63
CA ASN A 64 -4.56 -23.74 -27.97
C ASN A 64 -4.83 -22.28 -28.43
N ASP A 65 -4.52 -21.28 -27.60
CA ASP A 65 -4.79 -19.84 -27.85
C ASP A 65 -6.27 -19.51 -28.24
N ASP A 66 -7.18 -20.46 -28.02
CA ASP A 66 -8.58 -20.34 -28.35
C ASP A 66 -9.37 -19.60 -27.27
N LYS A 67 -10.09 -18.55 -27.70
CA LYS A 67 -10.92 -17.74 -26.81
C LYS A 67 -12.05 -18.55 -26.17
N SER A 68 -12.68 -19.47 -26.91
CA SER A 68 -13.78 -20.33 -26.44
C SER A 68 -13.35 -21.28 -25.30
N SER A 69 -12.13 -21.82 -25.41
CA SER A 69 -11.54 -22.69 -24.39
C SER A 69 -11.29 -21.91 -23.09
N ALA A 70 -10.81 -20.66 -23.19
CA ALA A 70 -10.63 -19.78 -22.04
C ALA A 70 -11.97 -19.44 -21.36
N GLU A 71 -13.05 -19.23 -22.12
CA GLU A 71 -14.39 -18.98 -21.58
C GLU A 71 -14.99 -20.20 -20.88
N SER A 72 -14.75 -21.39 -21.44
CA SER A 72 -15.17 -22.66 -20.84
C SER A 72 -14.46 -22.89 -19.49
N LEU A 73 -13.16 -22.61 -19.41
CA LEU A 73 -12.40 -22.67 -18.16
C LEU A 73 -12.87 -21.65 -17.12
N LEU A 74 -13.21 -20.42 -17.53
CA LEU A 74 -13.77 -19.43 -16.62
C LEU A 74 -15.18 -19.82 -16.13
N THR A 75 -15.96 -20.50 -16.97
CA THR A 75 -17.26 -21.06 -16.58
C THR A 75 -17.09 -22.16 -15.54
N GLN A 76 -16.09 -23.04 -15.71
CA GLN A 76 -15.73 -24.04 -14.69
C GLN A 76 -15.19 -23.39 -13.40
N LEU A 77 -14.41 -22.32 -13.53
CA LEU A 77 -13.92 -21.53 -12.39
C LEU A 77 -15.08 -20.89 -11.60
N MET A 78 -16.14 -20.45 -12.29
CA MET A 78 -17.35 -19.96 -11.65
C MET A 78 -18.18 -21.07 -11.02
N ALA A 79 -18.35 -22.20 -11.71
CA ALA A 79 -19.07 -23.37 -11.20
C ALA A 79 -18.42 -23.96 -9.94
N SER A 80 -17.09 -23.89 -9.82
CA SER A 80 -16.35 -24.27 -8.61
C SER A 80 -16.48 -23.27 -7.45
N GLY A 81 -17.15 -22.13 -7.65
CA GLY A 81 -17.37 -21.11 -6.63
C GLY A 81 -16.15 -20.24 -6.31
N LEU A 82 -15.05 -20.34 -7.08
CA LEU A 82 -13.85 -19.53 -6.87
C LEU A 82 -14.05 -18.06 -7.29
N ILE A 83 -14.91 -17.85 -8.28
CA ILE A 83 -15.35 -16.53 -8.73
C ILE A 83 -16.87 -16.45 -8.74
N LEU A 84 -17.41 -15.28 -8.43
CA LEU A 84 -18.83 -15.00 -8.57
C LEU A 84 -19.03 -13.74 -9.39
N ARG A 85 -20.05 -13.75 -10.25
CA ARG A 85 -20.48 -12.57 -10.98
C ARG A 85 -21.04 -11.54 -10.01
N ALA A 86 -20.54 -10.33 -10.11
CA ALA A 86 -21.03 -9.18 -9.35
C ALA A 86 -21.38 -8.03 -10.27
N GLU A 87 -22.30 -7.21 -9.79
CA GLU A 87 -22.63 -5.94 -10.38
C GLU A 87 -21.96 -4.82 -9.60
N ARG A 88 -21.51 -3.81 -10.33
CA ARG A 88 -20.93 -2.61 -9.76
C ARG A 88 -21.78 -1.42 -10.18
N PRO A 89 -22.49 -0.77 -9.25
CA PRO A 89 -23.19 0.48 -9.53
C PRO A 89 -22.20 1.57 -9.96
N PRO A 90 -22.62 2.49 -10.86
CA PRO A 90 -21.82 3.66 -11.20
C PRO A 90 -21.43 4.43 -9.92
N HIS A 91 -20.18 4.91 -9.85
CA HIS A 91 -19.66 5.74 -8.75
C HIS A 91 -19.59 5.11 -7.35
N GLN A 92 -20.00 3.85 -7.18
CA GLN A 92 -19.91 3.16 -5.90
C GLN A 92 -18.82 2.07 -5.92
N ARG A 93 -18.27 1.79 -4.73
CA ARG A 93 -17.28 0.73 -4.49
C ARG A 93 -17.91 -0.54 -3.91
N ILE A 94 -19.20 -0.48 -3.59
CA ILE A 94 -19.99 -1.61 -3.09
C ILE A 94 -20.34 -2.49 -4.28
N LEU A 95 -20.11 -3.79 -4.13
CA LEU A 95 -20.40 -4.84 -5.10
C LEU A 95 -21.64 -5.59 -4.61
N THR A 96 -22.53 -5.96 -5.53
CA THR A 96 -23.67 -6.82 -5.26
C THR A 96 -23.54 -8.10 -6.08
N ILE A 97 -23.93 -9.24 -5.51
CA ILE A 97 -23.88 -10.52 -6.24
C ILE A 97 -25.04 -10.54 -7.23
N HIS A 98 -24.75 -10.85 -8.49
CA HIS A 98 -25.78 -10.98 -9.51
C HIS A 98 -26.51 -12.33 -9.35
N THR A 99 -27.84 -12.36 -9.43
CA THR A 99 -28.61 -13.60 -9.22
C THR A 99 -28.31 -14.66 -10.29
N GLN A 100 -28.17 -14.24 -11.55
CA GLN A 100 -27.84 -15.15 -12.65
C GLN A 100 -26.32 -15.29 -12.79
N GLN A 101 -25.79 -16.46 -12.43
CA GLN A 101 -24.37 -16.80 -12.50
C GLN A 101 -24.02 -17.47 -13.84
N VAL A 102 -24.16 -16.71 -14.93
CA VAL A 102 -23.71 -17.11 -16.27
C VAL A 102 -22.53 -16.25 -16.68
N PHE A 103 -21.50 -16.87 -17.23
CA PHE A 103 -20.32 -16.17 -17.69
C PHE A 103 -20.64 -15.25 -18.88
N GLN A 104 -20.28 -13.99 -18.72
CA GLN A 104 -20.32 -12.94 -19.73
C GLN A 104 -19.00 -12.14 -19.69
N GLN A 105 -18.44 -11.83 -20.85
CA GLN A 105 -17.17 -11.10 -20.95
C GLN A 105 -17.27 -9.66 -20.39
N ASP A 106 -18.42 -9.01 -20.52
CA ASP A 106 -18.57 -7.61 -20.10
C ASP A 106 -18.93 -7.43 -18.62
N ALA A 107 -19.22 -8.52 -17.90
CA ALA A 107 -19.53 -8.48 -16.48
C ALA A 107 -18.28 -8.39 -15.59
N TYR A 108 -18.51 -8.00 -14.32
CA TYR A 108 -17.50 -8.02 -13.27
C TYR A 108 -17.59 -9.31 -12.46
N TYR A 109 -16.42 -9.76 -11.98
CA TYR A 109 -16.27 -10.97 -11.18
C TYR A 109 -15.48 -10.68 -9.93
N VAL A 110 -15.91 -11.26 -8.82
CA VAL A 110 -15.31 -11.12 -7.50
C VAL A 110 -14.65 -12.43 -7.12
N TRP A 111 -13.44 -12.35 -6.56
CA TRP A 111 -12.74 -13.50 -6.01
C TRP A 111 -13.37 -13.91 -4.67
N MET A 112 -13.83 -15.14 -4.55
CA MET A 112 -14.32 -15.68 -3.26
C MET A 112 -13.22 -16.43 -2.49
N TRP A 113 -12.12 -16.73 -3.17
CA TRP A 113 -10.99 -17.43 -2.59
C TRP A 113 -9.77 -16.52 -2.46
N ASP A 114 -9.19 -16.50 -1.26
CA ASP A 114 -7.92 -15.85 -0.99
C ASP A 114 -6.81 -16.90 -0.88
N PRO A 115 -5.76 -16.85 -1.73
CA PRO A 115 -4.60 -17.70 -1.56
C PRO A 115 -3.88 -17.37 -0.25
N PRO A 116 -3.34 -18.36 0.46
CA PRO A 116 -2.57 -18.12 1.67
C PRO A 116 -1.35 -17.25 1.34
N SER A 117 -1.23 -16.11 2.01
CA SER A 117 -0.09 -15.22 1.84
C SER A 117 1.11 -15.76 2.62
N ILE A 118 2.09 -16.29 1.89
CA ILE A 118 3.27 -16.91 2.51
C ILE A 118 4.01 -15.97 3.46
N ARG A 119 3.97 -14.66 3.20
CA ARG A 119 4.52 -13.62 4.08
C ARG A 119 3.81 -13.60 5.44
N ASN A 120 2.47 -13.66 5.46
CA ASN A 120 1.72 -13.63 6.71
C ASN A 120 1.87 -14.94 7.47
N THR A 121 1.93 -16.06 6.77
CA THR A 121 2.23 -17.37 7.37
C THR A 121 3.63 -17.38 7.99
N LEU A 122 4.64 -16.89 7.26
CA LEU A 122 6.02 -16.82 7.76
C LEU A 122 6.14 -15.84 8.94
N LEU A 123 5.44 -14.71 8.89
CA LEU A 123 5.35 -13.77 10.00
C LEU A 123 4.72 -14.43 11.24
N GLY A 124 3.62 -15.15 11.06
CA GLY A 124 2.95 -15.89 12.13
C GLY A 124 3.87 -16.93 12.76
N ILE A 125 4.57 -17.72 11.95
CA ILE A 125 5.57 -18.68 12.42
C ILE A 125 6.70 -17.95 13.17
N GLY A 126 7.19 -16.83 12.63
CA GLY A 126 8.23 -16.02 13.28
C GLY A 126 7.83 -15.53 14.66
N ILE A 127 6.61 -15.03 14.82
CA ILE A 127 6.07 -14.59 16.12
C ILE A 127 6.04 -15.76 17.11
N VAL A 128 5.55 -16.92 16.68
CA VAL A 128 5.50 -18.12 17.53
C VAL A 128 6.91 -18.54 17.95
N LEU A 129 7.89 -18.54 17.05
CA LEU A 129 9.28 -18.87 17.36
C LEU A 129 9.91 -17.89 18.34
N VAL A 130 9.65 -16.59 18.22
CA VAL A 130 10.15 -15.57 19.16
C VAL A 130 9.58 -15.79 20.56
N ILE A 131 8.27 -16.01 20.67
CA ILE A 131 7.62 -16.29 21.97
C ILE A 131 8.18 -17.60 22.56
N PHE A 132 8.28 -18.64 21.74
CA PHE A 132 8.82 -19.93 22.17
C PHE A 132 10.26 -19.83 22.67
N ALA A 133 11.13 -19.09 21.96
CA ALA A 133 12.48 -18.80 22.38
C ALA A 133 12.52 -18.08 23.74
N GLY A 134 11.62 -17.10 23.94
CA GLY A 134 11.48 -16.40 25.21
C GLY A 134 11.03 -17.29 26.37
N VAL A 135 10.05 -18.18 26.15
CA VAL A 135 9.61 -19.15 27.17
C VAL A 135 10.73 -20.13 27.53
N LEU A 136 11.56 -20.50 26.56
CA LEU A 136 12.72 -21.37 26.78
C LEU A 136 13.92 -20.69 27.44
N PHE A 137 13.85 -19.40 27.78
CA PHE A 137 14.92 -18.66 28.46
C PHE A 137 15.58 -19.41 29.65
N PRO A 138 14.84 -20.16 30.50
CA PRO A 138 15.45 -20.96 31.57
C PRO A 138 16.47 -22.01 31.10
N ILE A 139 16.31 -22.52 29.87
CA ILE A 139 17.13 -23.59 29.29
C ILE A 139 18.29 -23.02 28.46
N TRP A 140 18.35 -21.71 28.23
CA TRP A 140 19.38 -21.11 27.38
C TRP A 140 20.79 -21.34 27.94
N PRO A 141 21.82 -21.52 27.09
CA PRO A 141 23.20 -21.60 27.53
C PRO A 141 23.62 -20.32 28.27
N PRO A 142 24.54 -20.42 29.25
CA PRO A 142 24.96 -19.27 30.05
C PRO A 142 25.46 -18.08 29.22
N THR A 143 26.15 -18.33 28.10
CA THR A 143 26.65 -17.28 27.19
C THR A 143 25.55 -16.40 26.60
N MET A 144 24.41 -16.99 26.18
CA MET A 144 23.29 -16.22 25.65
C MET A 144 22.57 -15.41 26.74
N ARG A 145 22.50 -15.93 27.97
CA ARG A 145 21.93 -15.17 29.10
C ARG A 145 22.74 -13.91 29.39
N MET A 146 24.08 -14.02 29.36
CA MET A 146 24.97 -12.86 29.49
C MET A 146 24.78 -11.86 28.36
N GLY A 147 24.58 -12.33 27.12
CA GLY A 147 24.26 -11.47 25.98
C GLY A 147 22.98 -10.64 26.21
N VAL A 148 21.90 -11.29 26.64
CA VAL A 148 20.63 -10.60 26.98
C VAL A 148 20.82 -9.62 28.14
N TYR A 149 21.60 -10.00 29.17
CA TYR A 149 21.92 -9.12 30.29
C TYR A 149 22.62 -7.83 29.83
N TYR A 150 23.68 -7.94 29.03
CA TYR A 150 24.38 -6.76 28.51
C TYR A 150 23.51 -5.94 27.55
N LEU A 151 22.69 -6.58 26.72
CA LEU A 151 21.75 -5.89 25.84
C LEU A 151 20.68 -5.12 26.63
N SER A 152 20.20 -5.69 27.74
CA SER A 152 19.28 -5.03 28.66
C SER A 152 19.97 -3.85 29.37
N LEU A 153 21.21 -4.03 29.83
CA LEU A 153 22.00 -2.96 30.45
C LEU A 153 22.33 -1.82 29.47
N LEU A 154 22.57 -2.16 28.19
CA LEU A 154 22.74 -1.17 27.13
C LEU A 154 21.45 -0.42 26.87
N SER A 155 20.31 -1.11 26.84
CA SER A 155 18.99 -0.51 26.57
C SER A 155 18.58 0.43 27.72
N ILE A 156 18.76 0.04 28.98
CA ILE A 156 18.50 0.92 30.13
C ILE A 156 19.47 2.11 30.15
N GLY A 157 20.74 1.90 29.78
CA GLY A 157 21.72 2.97 29.64
C GLY A 157 21.35 3.97 28.55
N LEU A 158 20.91 3.49 27.38
CA LEU A 158 20.45 4.33 26.28
C LEU A 158 19.21 5.13 26.66
N VAL A 159 18.22 4.50 27.29
CA VAL A 159 17.02 5.18 27.81
C VAL A 159 17.41 6.23 28.86
N GLY A 160 18.28 5.88 29.80
CA GLY A 160 18.80 6.81 30.81
C GLY A 160 19.52 8.02 30.19
N LEU A 161 20.30 7.81 29.14
CA LEU A 161 20.96 8.87 28.39
C LEU A 161 19.93 9.82 27.74
N PHE A 162 18.86 9.30 27.13
CA PHE A 162 17.79 10.13 26.58
C PHE A 162 17.10 10.98 27.66
N PHE A 163 16.85 10.42 28.85
CA PHE A 163 16.30 11.18 29.97
C PHE A 163 17.26 12.25 30.49
N ALA A 164 18.55 11.91 30.63
CA ALA A 164 19.56 12.87 31.04
C ALA A 164 19.66 14.04 30.04
N LEU A 165 19.66 13.75 28.74
CA LEU A 165 19.64 14.77 27.68
C LEU A 165 18.38 15.66 27.77
N ALA A 166 17.21 15.07 28.03
CA ALA A 166 15.97 15.82 28.21
C ALA A 166 16.01 16.75 29.43
N ILE A 167 16.58 16.29 30.55
CA ILE A 167 16.74 17.10 31.78
C ILE A 167 17.74 18.23 31.55
N VAL A 168 18.90 17.95 30.94
CA VAL A 168 19.91 18.97 30.60
C VAL A 168 19.30 20.02 29.66
N ARG A 169 18.57 19.58 28.65
CA ARG A 169 17.82 20.47 27.73
C ARG A 169 16.85 21.37 28.49
N LEU A 170 16.09 20.82 29.46
CA LEU A 170 15.13 21.59 30.27
C LEU A 170 15.84 22.60 31.18
N MET A 171 16.92 22.19 31.86
CA MET A 171 17.69 23.08 32.74
C MET A 171 18.32 24.24 31.96
N LEU A 172 18.89 23.95 30.78
CA LEU A 172 19.44 24.99 29.90
C LEU A 172 18.36 25.96 29.45
N TRP A 173 17.20 25.47 29.01
CA TRP A 173 16.09 26.32 28.61
C TRP A 173 15.63 27.23 29.77
N ALA A 174 15.49 26.67 30.98
CA ALA A 174 15.09 27.43 32.17
C ALA A 174 16.12 28.51 32.55
N LEU A 175 17.41 28.17 32.52
CA LEU A 175 18.48 29.12 32.82
C LEU A 175 18.55 30.27 31.80
N LEU A 176 18.41 29.96 30.51
CA LEU A 176 18.40 30.96 29.43
C LEU A 176 17.15 31.84 29.48
N ALA A 177 16.00 31.26 29.83
CA ALA A 177 14.76 32.00 30.01
C ALA A 177 14.90 33.04 31.14
N ILE A 178 15.53 32.68 32.27
CA ILE A 178 15.74 33.59 33.41
C ILE A 178 16.79 34.67 33.09
N THR A 179 17.92 34.30 32.49
CA THR A 179 19.07 35.21 32.28
C THR A 179 18.90 36.13 31.08
N THR A 180 18.33 35.62 29.98
CA THR A 180 18.31 36.30 28.67
C THR A 180 16.89 36.68 28.23
N GLY A 181 15.86 36.26 28.97
CA GLY A 181 14.45 36.49 28.61
C GLY A 181 14.00 35.77 27.34
N ARG A 182 14.78 34.78 26.87
CA ARG A 182 14.54 33.99 25.65
C ARG A 182 14.89 32.52 25.91
N GLY A 183 14.03 31.60 25.45
CA GLY A 183 14.33 30.18 25.47
C GLY A 183 15.37 29.81 24.41
N GLY A 184 16.34 28.98 24.76
CA GLY A 184 17.24 28.30 23.83
C GLY A 184 17.08 26.80 23.97
N TRP A 185 17.11 26.08 22.85
CA TRP A 185 16.97 24.64 22.81
C TRP A 185 18.29 23.99 22.41
N LEU A 186 18.77 23.09 23.28
CA LEU A 186 19.79 22.11 22.94
C LEU A 186 19.12 20.94 22.20
N PHE A 187 19.59 20.63 21.00
CA PHE A 187 19.02 19.63 20.08
C PHE A 187 17.51 19.82 19.82
N PRO A 188 17.09 20.87 19.08
CA PRO A 188 15.69 21.13 18.74
C PRO A 188 14.98 19.91 18.11
N ASN A 189 15.69 19.15 17.28
CA ASN A 189 15.15 18.02 16.51
C ASN A 189 15.15 16.67 17.25
N LEU A 190 15.56 16.61 18.53
CA LEU A 190 15.71 15.33 19.26
C LEU A 190 14.42 14.49 19.31
N PHE A 191 13.26 15.14 19.27
CA PHE A 191 11.93 14.50 19.26
C PHE A 191 11.15 14.79 17.98
N ALA A 192 11.81 15.26 16.92
CA ALA A 192 11.17 15.39 15.61
C ALA A 192 11.17 14.04 14.89
N ASP A 193 10.26 13.85 13.94
CA ASP A 193 10.17 12.64 13.10
C ASP A 193 11.31 12.60 12.05
N VAL A 194 12.56 12.65 12.51
CA VAL A 194 13.77 12.67 11.68
C VAL A 194 14.70 11.52 12.07
N GLY A 195 15.66 11.20 11.21
CA GLY A 195 16.61 10.13 11.49
C GLY A 195 17.39 10.38 12.79
N VAL A 196 17.97 9.32 13.36
CA VAL A 196 18.77 9.43 14.61
C VAL A 196 19.89 10.46 14.49
N ILE A 197 20.56 10.54 13.34
CA ILE A 197 21.65 11.50 13.10
C ILE A 197 21.12 12.92 12.95
N GLU A 198 20.00 13.09 12.24
CA GLU A 198 19.35 14.39 12.01
C GLU A 198 18.70 14.94 13.30
N SER A 199 18.40 14.08 14.26
CA SER A 199 17.89 14.46 15.58
C SER A 199 18.90 15.30 16.38
N PHE A 200 20.20 15.11 16.13
CA PHE A 200 21.29 15.81 16.83
C PHE A 200 21.83 17.04 16.06
N VAL A 201 21.23 17.39 14.92
CA VAL A 201 21.66 18.53 14.10
C VAL A 201 20.45 19.41 13.77
N PRO A 202 20.50 20.74 14.00
CA PRO A 202 21.58 21.51 14.62
C PRO A 202 21.68 21.26 16.13
N ALA A 203 22.87 21.44 16.70
CA ALA A 203 23.07 21.26 18.15
C ALA A 203 22.35 22.34 18.99
N TRP A 204 22.12 23.53 18.43
CA TRP A 204 21.54 24.67 19.12
C TRP A 204 20.56 25.44 18.24
N ALA A 205 19.42 25.85 18.81
CA ALA A 205 18.51 26.80 18.19
C ALA A 205 17.85 27.69 19.27
N TRP A 206 17.59 28.95 18.93
CA TRP A 206 16.83 29.85 19.78
C TRP A 206 15.34 29.65 19.56
N ASP A 207 14.52 29.80 20.61
CA ASP A 207 13.09 30.05 20.44
C ASP A 207 12.96 31.37 19.66
N GLU A 208 12.55 31.27 18.41
CA GLU A 208 12.07 32.45 17.69
C GLU A 208 10.88 33.00 18.48
N LYS A 209 10.94 34.27 18.90
CA LYS A 209 9.73 34.99 19.28
C LYS A 209 8.83 34.86 18.07
N LYS A 210 7.68 34.18 18.18
CA LYS A 210 6.66 34.16 17.12
C LYS A 210 6.34 35.61 16.79
N ALA A 211 7.00 36.18 15.78
CA ALA A 211 6.52 37.36 15.12
C ALA A 211 5.13 36.94 14.63
N LYS A 212 4.10 37.63 15.12
CA LYS A 212 2.72 37.44 14.67
C LYS A 212 2.78 37.53 13.14
N LYS A 213 2.70 36.38 12.47
CA LYS A 213 2.67 36.32 11.02
C LYS A 213 1.30 36.87 10.65
N ASP A 214 1.29 38.14 10.26
CA ASP A 214 0.10 38.85 9.84
C ASP A 214 -0.67 37.98 8.84
N LYS A 215 -1.94 37.73 9.17
CA LYS A 215 -2.94 37.04 8.35
C LYS A 215 -3.21 37.73 7.00
N HIS A 216 -2.44 38.75 6.61
CA HIS A 216 -2.68 39.57 5.43
C HIS A 216 -1.98 39.07 4.15
N SER A 217 -0.94 38.22 4.23
CA SER A 217 -0.23 37.75 3.01
C SER A 217 -0.88 36.56 2.31
N LYS A 218 -1.84 35.88 2.95
CA LYS A 218 -2.57 34.77 2.31
C LYS A 218 -3.79 35.23 1.50
N LYS A 219 -4.35 36.42 1.79
CA LYS A 219 -5.53 36.93 1.06
C LYS A 219 -5.20 37.63 -0.27
N LYS A 220 -3.97 38.14 -0.43
CA LYS A 220 -3.54 38.83 -1.67
C LYS A 220 -3.09 37.91 -2.81
N ARG A 221 -2.95 36.60 -2.59
CA ARG A 221 -2.64 35.62 -3.65
C ARG A 221 -3.89 34.99 -4.27
N ASP A 222 -5.01 34.97 -3.56
CA ASP A 222 -6.25 34.34 -4.03
C ASP A 222 -7.18 35.31 -4.79
N GLU A 223 -7.04 36.63 -4.63
CA GLU A 223 -7.85 37.62 -5.38
C GLU A 223 -7.29 38.00 -6.77
N LYS A 224 -6.05 37.62 -7.10
CA LYS A 224 -5.43 37.98 -8.40
C LYS A 224 -5.48 36.86 -9.45
N ALA A 225 -6.22 35.77 -9.18
CA ALA A 225 -6.32 34.59 -10.05
C ALA A 225 -7.75 34.32 -10.59
N SER A 226 -8.75 35.16 -10.31
CA SER A 226 -10.12 35.00 -10.82
C SER A 226 -10.64 36.24 -11.55
N GLY A 227 -9.94 36.68 -12.59
CA GLY A 227 -10.44 37.75 -13.45
C GLY A 227 -9.63 37.88 -14.73
N SER A 228 -10.26 37.43 -15.83
CA SER A 228 -9.93 37.70 -17.24
C SER A 228 -9.34 36.52 -18.02
N ASP A 229 -10.23 35.60 -18.42
CA ASP A 229 -10.17 34.97 -19.75
C ASP A 229 -10.37 36.05 -20.81
N GLY A 230 -9.61 35.99 -21.92
CA GLY A 230 -9.88 36.82 -23.09
C GLY A 230 -8.68 37.11 -24.01
N ASP A 231 -8.34 36.10 -24.81
CA ASP A 231 -8.04 36.24 -26.25
C ASP A 231 -6.61 36.50 -26.77
N THR A 232 -6.37 35.83 -27.90
CA THR A 232 -5.39 36.06 -28.97
C THR A 232 -3.99 35.43 -28.89
N SER A 233 -3.97 34.15 -29.28
CA SER A 233 -3.15 33.56 -30.37
C SER A 233 -2.13 34.47 -31.09
N GLY A 234 -0.86 34.06 -31.10
CA GLY A 234 0.15 34.35 -32.13
C GLY A 234 1.23 33.26 -32.13
N LYS A 235 1.14 32.25 -33.02
CA LYS A 235 1.70 32.18 -34.38
C LYS A 235 3.17 31.72 -34.40
N ALA A 236 3.42 30.53 -34.97
CA ALA A 236 4.39 30.32 -36.06
C ALA A 236 4.50 28.83 -36.45
N GLY A 237 4.27 28.52 -37.73
CA GLY A 237 4.59 27.23 -38.33
C GLY A 237 4.04 27.02 -39.75
N ALA A 238 4.84 27.37 -40.76
CA ALA A 238 4.89 26.86 -42.14
C ALA A 238 3.89 27.38 -43.22
N ALA A 239 4.49 27.94 -44.30
CA ALA A 239 4.21 27.79 -45.74
C ALA A 239 4.68 29.07 -46.48
N THR A 240 5.82 29.07 -47.19
CA THR A 240 5.97 28.82 -48.65
C THR A 240 4.93 29.56 -49.50
N ALA A 241 5.39 30.57 -50.23
CA ALA A 241 4.66 31.26 -51.29
C ALA A 241 5.52 31.18 -52.56
N ASP A 242 4.94 30.61 -53.62
CA ASP A 242 5.37 30.72 -55.01
C ASP A 242 4.17 31.30 -55.80
N ASP A 243 4.53 32.26 -56.65
CA ASP A 243 3.97 32.68 -57.94
C ASP A 243 2.73 33.58 -58.11
N ASP A 244 2.92 34.41 -59.14
CA ASP A 244 2.28 35.63 -59.64
C ASP A 244 1.06 35.41 -60.57
N ASP A 245 0.40 36.55 -60.87
CA ASP A 245 -0.67 36.88 -61.85
C ASP A 245 -2.14 36.55 -61.51
#